data_AF-A0A8T1EY82-F1
#
_entry.id   AF-A0A8T1EY82-F1
#
_cell.length_a   1.000
_cell.length_b   1.000
_cell.length_c   1.000
_cell.angle_alpha   90.00
_cell.angle_beta   90.00
_cell.angle_gamma   90.00
#
_symmetry.space_group_name_H-M   'P 1'
#
loop_
_entity.id
_entity.type
_entity.pdbx_description
1 polymer ?
#
loop_
_entity_poly.entity_id
_entity_poly.type
_entity_poly.pdbx_seq_one_letter_code
_entity_poly.pdbx_strand_id
1 'polypeptide(L)'
;MLQFYYDCIDFYFDRSDFRYQEMDTDSAYIAFSCEKPFQDCIKPELREHFQEHNYDWFPRDYNTKVAKFDHRTPGLFKDEWSGDAMVSLSSKNYICYLPDESYKVKVSAKGV
;
A
#
# COMPACT_ATOMS: atom_id res chain seq x y z
N MET A 1 7.83 -7.36 5.61
CA MET A 1 7.47 -5.92 5.67
C MET A 1 8.66 -4.99 5.51
N LEU A 2 9.76 -5.13 6.26
CA LEU A 2 10.93 -4.23 6.11
C LEU A 2 11.54 -4.26 4.71
N GLN A 3 11.64 -5.43 4.08
CA GLN A 3 12.13 -5.55 2.71
C GLN A 3 11.25 -4.76 1.73
N PHE A 4 9.93 -4.87 1.85
CA PHE A 4 8.98 -4.07 1.06
C PHE A 4 9.14 -2.58 1.31
N TYR A 5 9.37 -2.17 2.57
CA TYR A 5 9.61 -0.76 2.89
C TYR A 5 10.87 -0.22 2.18
N TYR A 6 12.02 -0.89 2.30
CA TYR A 6 13.28 -0.37 1.76
C TYR A 6 13.44 -0.61 0.26
N ASP A 7 13.12 -1.81 -0.22
CA ASP A 7 13.42 -2.24 -1.58
C ASP A 7 12.29 -1.91 -2.58
N CYS A 8 11.12 -1.52 -2.08
CA CYS A 8 10.01 -1.05 -2.92
C CYS A 8 9.67 0.42 -2.61
N ILE A 9 9.19 0.72 -1.40
CA ILE A 9 8.64 2.05 -1.10
C ILE A 9 9.72 3.14 -1.05
N ASP A 10 10.75 3.02 -0.21
CA ASP A 10 11.82 4.03 -0.09
C ASP A 10 12.67 4.12 -1.37
N PHE A 11 12.76 3.02 -2.13
CA PHE A 11 13.46 2.97 -3.41
C PHE A 11 12.74 3.81 -4.49
N TYR A 12 11.45 3.53 -4.75
CA TYR A 12 10.72 4.15 -5.86
C TYR A 12 10.13 5.54 -5.57
N PHE A 13 9.90 5.87 -4.29
CA PHE A 13 9.24 7.11 -3.89
C PHE A 13 10.19 8.05 -3.15
N ASP A 14 9.99 9.37 -3.27
CA ASP A 14 10.70 10.31 -2.42
C ASP A 14 10.12 10.27 -0.99
N ARG A 15 10.96 10.47 0.03
CA ARG A 15 10.53 10.54 1.43
C ARG A 15 9.60 11.73 1.70
N SER A 16 9.53 12.74 0.83
CA SER A 16 8.52 13.79 0.91
C SER A 16 7.13 13.31 0.47
N ASP A 17 7.07 12.29 -0.39
CA ASP A 17 5.83 11.84 -1.04
C ASP A 17 5.10 10.74 -0.31
N PHE A 18 5.67 10.19 0.77
CA PHE A 18 4.98 9.22 1.59
C PHE A 18 5.24 9.35 3.09
N ARG A 19 4.29 8.86 3.87
CA ARG A 19 4.38 8.70 5.33
C ARG A 19 3.91 7.31 5.69
N TYR A 20 4.78 6.57 6.37
CA TYR A 20 4.47 5.27 6.90
C TYR A 20 3.75 5.44 8.25
N GLN A 21 2.47 5.06 8.33
CA GLN A 21 1.64 5.32 9.50
C GLN A 21 1.62 4.17 10.49
N GLU A 22 1.38 2.94 10.00
CA GLU A 22 1.24 1.76 10.84
C GLU A 22 1.74 0.54 10.06
N MET A 23 2.26 -0.44 10.79
CA MET A 23 2.58 -1.77 10.25
C MET A 23 2.14 -2.84 11.23
N ASP A 24 1.42 -3.82 10.70
CA ASP A 24 1.17 -5.08 11.40
C ASP A 24 2.02 -6.19 10.74
N THR A 25 1.87 -7.44 11.20
CA THR A 25 2.68 -8.59 10.76
C THR A 25 2.74 -8.75 9.23
N ASP A 26 1.61 -8.54 8.55
CA ASP A 26 1.41 -8.82 7.12
C ASP A 26 0.79 -7.64 6.35
N SER A 27 0.69 -6.46 6.95
CA SER A 27 0.09 -5.26 6.34
C SER A 27 0.87 -3.99 6.68
N ALA A 28 0.84 -3.05 5.73
CA ALA A 28 1.46 -1.73 5.86
C ALA A 28 0.44 -0.66 5.49
N TYR A 29 0.32 0.38 6.32
CA TYR A 29 -0.50 1.55 6.05
C TYR A 29 0.40 2.73 5.72
N ILE A 30 0.27 3.23 4.49
CA ILE A 30 1.13 4.25 3.92
C ILE A 30 0.23 5.35 3.35
N ALA A 31 0.46 6.58 3.79
CA ALA A 31 -0.14 7.76 3.17
C ALA A 31 0.80 8.26 2.08
N PHE A 32 0.23 8.62 0.93
CA PHE A 32 0.97 9.20 -0.20
C PHE A 32 0.51 10.63 -0.48
N SER A 33 1.37 11.43 -1.11
CA SER A 33 1.09 12.82 -1.49
C SER A 33 0.16 12.94 -2.71
N CYS A 34 0.01 11.88 -3.50
CA CYS A 34 -0.81 11.86 -4.71
C CYS A 34 -1.87 10.74 -4.69
N GLU A 35 -2.94 10.93 -5.47
CA GLU A 35 -4.07 10.00 -5.57
C GLU A 35 -3.68 8.68 -6.25
N LYS A 36 -2.71 8.71 -7.19
CA LYS A 36 -2.21 7.51 -7.88
C LYS A 36 -0.69 7.37 -7.71
N PRO A 37 -0.23 6.91 -6.53
CA PRO A 37 1.19 6.83 -6.19
C PRO A 37 2.05 6.13 -7.23
N PHE A 38 1.64 4.93 -7.63
CA PHE A 38 2.39 4.09 -8.56
C PHE A 38 2.34 4.55 -10.03
N GLN A 39 1.72 5.71 -10.30
CA GLN A 39 1.71 6.35 -11.62
C GLN A 39 2.40 7.72 -11.57
N ASP A 40 2.06 8.52 -10.55
CA ASP A 40 2.40 9.94 -10.51
C ASP A 40 3.61 10.24 -9.61
N CYS A 41 3.76 9.53 -8.49
CA CYS A 41 4.77 9.81 -7.46
C CYS A 41 6.05 8.96 -7.57
N ILE A 42 6.16 8.08 -8.57
CA ILE A 42 7.39 7.34 -8.82
C ILE A 42 8.47 8.29 -9.36
N LYS A 43 9.65 8.25 -8.74
CA LYS A 43 10.85 8.97 -9.18
C LYS A 43 11.05 8.83 -10.70
N PRO A 44 11.13 9.92 -11.47
CA PRO A 44 11.14 9.88 -12.93
C PRO A 44 12.18 8.92 -13.52
N GLU A 45 13.38 8.88 -12.93
CA GLU A 45 14.50 8.04 -13.33
C GLU A 45 14.32 6.55 -13.04
N LEU A 46 13.36 6.17 -12.19
CA LEU A 46 13.08 4.77 -11.84
C LEU A 46 11.80 4.23 -12.50
N ARG A 47 11.11 5.02 -13.33
CA ARG A 47 9.84 4.60 -13.95
C ARG A 47 9.98 3.38 -14.86
N GLU A 48 11.04 3.33 -15.66
CA GLU A 48 11.33 2.19 -16.53
C GLU A 48 11.64 0.94 -15.70
N HIS A 49 12.53 1.07 -14.71
CA HIS A 49 12.85 0.01 -13.77
C HIS A 49 11.60 -0.51 -13.03
N PHE A 50 10.71 0.39 -12.61
CA PHE A 50 9.45 0.01 -11.97
C PHE A 50 8.54 -0.78 -12.91
N GLN A 51 8.44 -0.40 -14.19
CA GLN A 51 7.62 -1.14 -15.15
C GLN A 51 8.12 -2.57 -15.38
N GLU A 52 9.44 -2.78 -15.33
CA GLU A 52 10.05 -4.10 -15.48
C GLU A 52 9.90 -4.96 -14.22
N HIS A 53 9.95 -4.34 -13.04
CA HIS A 53 10.03 -5.03 -11.74
C HIS A 53 8.77 -4.91 -10.87
N ASN A 54 7.69 -4.27 -11.33
CA ASN A 54 6.48 -4.10 -10.51
C ASN A 54 5.87 -5.45 -10.08
N TYR A 55 5.92 -6.47 -10.95
CA TYR A 55 5.34 -7.78 -10.69
C TYR A 55 6.16 -8.65 -9.73
N ASP A 56 7.37 -8.21 -9.36
CA ASP A 56 8.12 -8.83 -8.27
C ASP A 56 7.47 -8.51 -6.91
N TRP A 57 6.73 -7.40 -6.83
CA TRP A 57 6.07 -6.91 -5.63
C TRP A 57 4.54 -7.06 -5.67
N PHE A 58 3.93 -6.93 -6.84
CA PHE A 58 2.48 -6.85 -7.01
C PHE A 58 1.92 -7.93 -7.95
N PRO A 59 0.66 -8.37 -7.77
CA PRO A 59 0.00 -9.29 -8.69
C PRO A 59 -0.07 -8.76 -10.12
N ARG A 60 0.12 -9.65 -11.11
CA ARG A 60 -0.09 -9.33 -12.52
C ARG A 60 -1.58 -9.14 -12.83
N ASP A 61 -1.91 -8.07 -13.55
CA ASP A 61 -3.31 -7.66 -13.81
C ASP A 61 -3.76 -7.84 -15.27
N TYR A 62 -2.85 -8.13 -16.21
CA TYR A 62 -3.17 -8.29 -17.64
C TYR A 62 -4.08 -9.48 -17.98
N ASN A 63 -4.28 -10.43 -17.05
CA ASN A 63 -5.16 -11.58 -17.26
C ASN A 63 -5.85 -12.00 -15.96
N THR A 64 -7.17 -12.13 -15.99
CA THR A 64 -8.00 -12.50 -14.83
C THR A 64 -7.64 -13.85 -14.21
N LYS A 65 -7.17 -14.84 -14.99
CA LYS A 65 -6.70 -16.13 -14.46
C LYS A 65 -5.38 -15.99 -13.72
N VAL A 66 -4.45 -15.21 -14.27
CA VAL A 66 -3.13 -14.96 -13.67
C VAL A 66 -3.29 -14.11 -12.41
N ALA A 67 -4.10 -13.04 -12.46
CA ALA A 67 -4.41 -12.21 -11.31
C ALA A 67 -4.99 -13.04 -10.14
N LYS A 68 -5.97 -13.92 -10.41
CA LYS A 68 -6.54 -14.82 -9.38
C LYS A 68 -5.51 -15.75 -8.75
N PHE A 69 -4.53 -16.21 -9.53
CA PHE A 69 -3.43 -17.02 -9.03
C PHE A 69 -2.48 -16.18 -8.17
N ASP A 70 -2.02 -15.04 -8.70
CA ASP A 70 -1.07 -14.14 -8.03
C ASP A 70 -1.63 -13.56 -6.74
N HIS A 71 -2.94 -13.30 -6.64
CA HIS A 71 -3.59 -12.90 -5.39
C HIS A 71 -3.46 -13.93 -4.25
N ARG A 72 -3.13 -15.18 -4.58
CA ARG A 72 -2.88 -16.29 -3.67
C ARG A 72 -1.39 -16.66 -3.57
N THR A 73 -0.53 -16.00 -4.35
CA THR A 73 0.91 -16.25 -4.33
C THR A 73 1.52 -15.59 -3.09
N PRO A 74 2.18 -16.36 -2.21
CA PRO A 74 2.86 -15.80 -1.05
C PRO A 74 3.95 -14.81 -1.46
N GLY A 75 4.08 -13.70 -0.74
CA GLY A 75 5.10 -12.68 -0.96
C GLY A 75 4.67 -11.50 -1.83
N LEU A 76 3.58 -11.63 -2.60
CA LEU A 76 3.02 -10.50 -3.35
C LEU A 76 2.11 -9.64 -2.47
N PHE A 77 2.29 -8.33 -2.56
CA PHE A 77 1.48 -7.33 -1.88
C PHE A 77 0.29 -6.94 -2.73
N LYS A 78 -0.88 -6.81 -2.11
CA LYS A 78 -2.11 -6.38 -2.76
C LYS A 78 -2.73 -5.26 -1.95
N ASP A 79 -3.41 -4.35 -2.64
CA ASP A 79 -4.22 -3.37 -1.95
C ASP A 79 -5.38 -4.10 -1.23
N GLU A 80 -5.42 -3.95 0.09
CA GLU A 80 -6.50 -4.48 0.92
C GLU A 80 -7.57 -3.42 1.15
N TRP A 81 -7.16 -2.17 1.32
CA TRP A 81 -8.04 -1.04 1.61
C TRP A 81 -7.36 0.29 1.30
N SER A 82 -8.09 1.18 0.62
CA SER A 82 -7.68 2.55 0.30
C SER A 82 -8.74 3.54 0.76
N GLY A 83 -8.31 4.71 1.22
CA GLY A 83 -9.17 5.85 1.57
C GLY A 83 -8.36 7.08 2.00
N ASP A 84 -9.06 8.15 2.35
CA ASP A 84 -8.45 9.49 2.42
C ASP A 84 -7.87 9.84 3.80
N ALA A 85 -8.34 9.17 4.86
CA ALA A 85 -7.94 9.48 6.22
C ALA A 85 -7.69 8.23 7.06
N MET A 86 -6.70 8.32 7.95
CA MET A 86 -6.41 7.33 8.98
C MET A 86 -6.05 8.04 10.28
N VAL A 87 -6.55 7.52 11.40
CA VAL A 87 -6.15 7.91 12.74
C VAL A 87 -5.68 6.66 13.48
N SER A 88 -4.40 6.64 13.86
CA SER A 88 -3.80 5.59 14.69
C SER A 88 -3.47 6.15 16.07
N LEU A 89 -3.83 5.40 17.12
CA LEU A 89 -3.57 5.79 18.52
C LEU A 89 -2.42 5.00 19.12
N SER A 90 -2.54 3.68 19.05
CA SER A 90 -1.55 2.71 19.54
C SER A 90 -1.53 1.51 18.62
N SER A 91 -0.54 0.63 18.77
CA SER A 91 -0.41 -0.52 17.87
C SER A 91 -1.72 -1.31 17.81
N LYS A 92 -2.17 -1.59 16.58
CA LYS A 92 -3.42 -2.31 16.29
C LYS A 92 -4.71 -1.62 16.78
N ASN A 93 -4.66 -0.32 17.04
CA ASN A 93 -5.80 0.51 17.40
C ASN A 93 -5.87 1.71 16.45
N TYR A 94 -6.63 1.55 15.37
CA TYR A 94 -6.74 2.55 14.30
C TYR A 94 -8.10 2.52 13.61
N ILE A 95 -8.44 3.65 12.99
CA ILE A 95 -9.58 3.80 12.09
C ILE A 95 -9.10 4.40 10.77
N CYS A 96 -9.53 3.80 9.67
CA CYS A 96 -9.37 4.36 8.33
C CYS A 96 -10.76 4.66 7.76
N TYR A 97 -10.95 5.81 7.13
CA TYR A 97 -12.26 6.25 6.65
C TYR A 97 -12.16 7.19 5.45
N LEU A 98 -13.27 7.28 4.72
CA LEU A 98 -13.52 8.30 3.71
C LEU A 98 -14.46 9.35 4.32
N PRO A 99 -14.00 10.59 4.56
CA PRO A 99 -14.81 11.61 5.25
C PRO A 99 -16.18 11.87 4.60
N ASP A 100 -16.24 11.76 3.27
CA ASP A 100 -17.45 12.04 2.49
C ASP A 100 -18.38 10.82 2.34
N GLU A 101 -17.97 9.63 2.76
CA GLU A 101 -18.77 8.41 2.67
C GLU A 101 -19.21 7.91 4.05
N SER A 102 -20.52 7.88 4.28
CA SER A 102 -21.11 7.54 5.58
C SER A 102 -20.89 6.09 6.06
N TYR A 103 -20.31 5.20 5.24
CA TYR A 103 -20.21 3.76 5.54
C TYR A 103 -18.90 3.08 5.17
N LYS A 104 -17.91 3.78 4.61
CA LYS A 104 -16.66 3.15 4.16
C LYS A 104 -15.56 3.38 5.19
N VAL A 105 -15.61 2.56 6.23
CA VAL A 105 -14.71 2.62 7.39
C VAL A 105 -14.06 1.26 7.65
N LYS A 106 -12.77 1.25 7.98
CA LYS A 106 -12.03 0.09 8.51
C LYS A 106 -11.60 0.39 9.94
N VAL A 107 -11.98 -0.45 10.90
CA VAL A 107 -11.64 -0.27 12.32
C VAL A 107 -10.84 -1.48 12.80
N SER A 108 -9.80 -1.22 13.57
CA SER A 108 -9.07 -2.21 14.37
C SER A 108 -8.97 -1.69 15.80
N ALA A 109 -9.33 -2.52 16.77
CA ALA A 109 -9.34 -2.15 18.19
C ALA A 109 -8.93 -3.35 19.05
N LYS A 110 -7.68 -3.81 18.93
CA LYS A 110 -7.23 -4.99 19.69
C LYS A 110 -7.00 -4.68 21.16
N GLY A 111 -7.55 -5.53 22.02
CA GLY A 111 -7.41 -5.45 23.48
C GLY A 111 -8.47 -4.58 24.16
N VAL A 112 -9.47 -4.11 23.42
CA VAL A 112 -10.69 -3.48 23.92
C VAL A 112 -11.73 -4.53 24.28
#